data_AF-A0A9D8TTV3-F1
#
_entry.id   AF-A0A9D8TTV3-F1
#
_cell.length_a   1.000
_cell.length_b   1.000
_cell.length_c   1.000
_cell.angle_alpha   90.00
_cell.angle_beta   90.00
_cell.angle_gamma   90.00
#
_symmetry.space_group_name_H-M   'P 1'
#
loop_
_entity.id
_entity.type
_entity.pdbx_description
1 polymer ?
#
loop_
_entity_poly.entity_id
_entity_poly.type
_entity_poly.pdbx_seq_one_letter_code
_entity_poly.pdbx_strand_id
1 'polypeptide(L)'
;MLLNGAWQGEIRDGKGEVFAFPATVPGCVHTDLLACGKIGDFYFRDESKKVQWIEDCDATYSREFEVAELFPDAQLEFDGLDTYCDVYLNGVRVGEGHNMFHPQIFPVDGVLKAGVNRLEVRFFSPIRRVAGKPAREGALTTERLYTRRIQCTYGWDWVDRFVTMGIFRDVRLTFRRPDTISDVYVTTEEILPGSAQIRVALSFSDFAPAGDLLSLSVEDPDGKRVWSKTRTLIEPSCEERIDLPSPRFWYPNGYGDQPLYTLVASTPAGEKRVRFGIRRITVRELIDEPGGAAAALCRKIKAQPFAVGKDNNETTSSFTVLVNGTPIFCRGADWVPCEPFPSAETPEKIARLLAISRAGDVNMIRVWGGGIFERDEFYDECDRLGILVAQDFLMACGTYPEEDPEFLDELRREARAAALRLRNHACLAFWNGDNENAVYGNENKTDFPGYRAAKAIAPILSELDPARRFLPSSPYGGDPYCSPTRGTAHSTFFLGAFFRYVREND
;
A
#
# COMPACT_ATOMS: atom_id res chain seq x y z
N MET A 1 -5.68 -21.43 -10.53
CA MET A 1 -6.54 -21.08 -11.66
C MET A 1 -6.99 -19.64 -11.51
N LEU A 2 -6.69 -18.77 -12.48
CA LEU A 2 -7.11 -17.37 -12.47
C LEU A 2 -8.59 -17.27 -12.88
N LEU A 3 -9.38 -16.51 -12.11
CA LEU A 3 -10.82 -16.31 -12.29
C LEU A 3 -11.15 -14.88 -12.77
N ASN A 4 -10.20 -14.22 -13.43
CA ASN A 4 -10.36 -12.91 -14.05
C ASN A 4 -11.09 -12.97 -15.40
N GLY A 5 -11.53 -11.82 -15.90
CA GLY A 5 -12.21 -11.65 -17.19
C GLY A 5 -13.70 -11.42 -17.00
N ALA A 6 -14.53 -12.07 -17.82
CA ALA A 6 -15.96 -11.85 -17.87
C ALA A 6 -16.71 -12.44 -16.66
N TRP A 7 -17.54 -11.60 -16.06
CA TRP A 7 -18.46 -11.90 -14.96
C TRP A 7 -19.84 -11.31 -15.27
N GLN A 8 -20.84 -11.67 -14.48
CA GLN A 8 -22.17 -11.09 -14.52
C GLN A 8 -22.42 -10.27 -13.24
N GLY A 9 -22.77 -9.00 -13.41
CA GLY A 9 -23.19 -8.11 -12.34
C GLY A 9 -24.72 -8.02 -12.24
N GLU A 10 -25.21 -7.80 -11.02
CA GLU A 10 -26.59 -7.41 -10.72
C GLU A 10 -26.56 -6.28 -9.69
N ILE A 11 -27.33 -5.21 -9.92
CA ILE A 11 -27.44 -4.08 -8.98
C ILE A 11 -28.90 -3.67 -8.87
N ARG A 12 -29.29 -3.28 -7.65
CA ARG A 12 -30.56 -2.60 -7.41
C ARG A 12 -30.35 -1.11 -7.56
N ASP A 13 -31.08 -0.45 -8.45
CA ASP A 13 -30.97 1.00 -8.64
C ASP A 13 -31.56 1.81 -7.45
N GLY A 14 -31.36 3.12 -7.46
CA GLY A 14 -31.92 4.03 -6.46
C GLY A 14 -33.46 4.10 -6.42
N LYS A 15 -34.15 3.48 -7.38
CA LYS A 15 -35.62 3.36 -7.45
C LYS A 15 -36.12 1.97 -7.03
N GLY A 16 -35.20 1.06 -6.68
CA GLY A 16 -35.50 -0.30 -6.24
C GLY A 16 -35.58 -1.33 -7.36
N GLU A 17 -35.36 -0.95 -8.62
CA GLU A 17 -35.36 -1.84 -9.78
C GLU A 17 -34.04 -2.63 -9.83
N VAL A 18 -34.13 -3.94 -9.94
CA VAL A 18 -32.95 -4.81 -10.06
C VAL A 18 -32.67 -5.02 -11.54
N PHE A 19 -31.44 -4.77 -11.97
CA PHE A 19 -31.02 -5.05 -13.33
C PHE A 19 -29.63 -5.69 -13.39
N ALA A 20 -29.44 -6.49 -14.44
CA ALA A 20 -28.20 -7.21 -14.71
C ALA A 20 -27.31 -6.40 -15.68
N PHE A 21 -25.99 -6.51 -15.54
CA PHE A 21 -24.99 -5.86 -16.40
C PHE A 21 -23.77 -6.77 -16.63
N PRO A 22 -23.15 -6.77 -17.83
CA PRO A 22 -21.87 -7.43 -18.03
C PRO A 22 -20.79 -6.80 -17.14
N ALA A 23 -19.97 -7.63 -16.49
CA ALA A 23 -18.94 -7.17 -15.57
C ALA A 23 -17.56 -7.72 -15.94
N THR A 24 -16.51 -6.99 -15.58
CA THR A 24 -15.12 -7.44 -15.73
C THR A 24 -14.43 -7.50 -14.37
N VAL A 25 -13.66 -8.56 -14.14
CA VAL A 25 -12.80 -8.69 -12.95
C VAL A 25 -11.34 -8.79 -13.40
N PRO A 26 -10.41 -7.97 -12.90
CA PRO A 26 -10.61 -6.93 -11.90
C PRO A 26 -11.46 -5.74 -12.41
N GLY A 27 -12.31 -5.18 -11.55
CA GLY A 27 -13.26 -4.14 -11.92
C GLY A 27 -14.11 -3.62 -10.77
N CYS A 28 -14.99 -2.67 -11.07
CA CYS A 28 -15.96 -2.14 -10.11
C CYS A 28 -17.26 -1.72 -10.80
N VAL A 29 -18.31 -1.54 -10.00
CA VAL A 29 -19.66 -1.23 -10.49
C VAL A 29 -19.68 -0.02 -11.42
N HIS A 30 -18.98 1.07 -11.06
CA HIS A 30 -18.95 2.28 -11.88
C HIS A 30 -18.37 2.02 -13.27
N THR A 31 -17.23 1.33 -13.35
CA THR A 31 -16.58 1.04 -14.64
C THR A 31 -17.41 0.08 -15.49
N ASP A 32 -18.08 -0.89 -14.88
CA ASP A 32 -18.92 -1.87 -15.59
C ASP A 32 -20.21 -1.23 -16.13
N LEU A 33 -20.87 -0.40 -15.33
CA LEU A 33 -22.05 0.35 -15.76
C LEU A 33 -21.73 1.36 -16.85
N LEU A 34 -20.56 2.00 -16.80
CA LEU A 34 -20.08 2.88 -17.87
C LEU A 34 -19.85 2.09 -19.15
N ALA A 35 -19.16 0.94 -19.07
CA ALA A 35 -18.83 0.11 -20.22
C ALA A 35 -20.07 -0.42 -20.97
N CYS A 36 -21.16 -0.70 -20.26
CA CYS A 36 -22.43 -1.12 -20.87
C CYS A 36 -23.42 0.02 -21.15
N GLY A 37 -23.02 1.28 -20.96
CA GLY A 37 -23.82 2.47 -21.28
C GLY A 37 -25.02 2.71 -20.36
N LYS A 38 -25.02 2.13 -19.15
CA LYS A 38 -26.08 2.33 -18.14
C LYS A 38 -25.94 3.64 -17.38
N ILE A 39 -24.72 4.19 -17.34
CA ILE A 39 -24.43 5.54 -16.83
C ILE A 39 -23.69 6.33 -17.91
N GLY A 40 -23.76 7.66 -17.81
CA GLY A 40 -23.00 8.56 -18.67
C GLY A 40 -21.54 8.69 -18.25
N ASP A 41 -20.76 9.38 -19.06
CA ASP A 41 -19.36 9.74 -18.73
C ASP A 41 -19.33 10.62 -17.48
N PHE A 42 -18.93 10.02 -16.36
CA PHE A 42 -18.87 10.69 -15.07
C PHE A 42 -17.69 11.67 -14.93
N TYR A 43 -16.77 11.73 -15.90
CA TYR A 43 -15.74 12.78 -15.96
C TYR A 43 -16.22 14.06 -16.63
N PHE A 44 -17.36 14.01 -17.33
CA PHE A 44 -17.87 15.17 -18.05
C PHE A 44 -18.61 16.12 -17.09
N ARG A 45 -18.13 17.36 -16.99
CA ARG A 45 -18.80 18.46 -16.24
C ARG A 45 -19.19 18.06 -14.81
N ASP A 46 -20.48 18.01 -14.48
CA ASP A 46 -21.04 17.69 -13.18
C ASP A 46 -21.77 16.34 -13.16
N GLU A 47 -21.50 15.48 -14.14
CA GLU A 47 -22.15 14.16 -14.28
C GLU A 47 -21.77 13.19 -13.15
N SER A 48 -20.66 13.43 -12.43
CA SER A 48 -20.28 12.70 -11.22
C SER A 48 -21.42 12.64 -10.18
N LYS A 49 -22.23 13.71 -10.06
CA LYS A 49 -23.39 13.77 -9.16
C LYS A 49 -24.51 12.81 -9.56
N LYS A 50 -24.64 12.48 -10.84
CA LYS A 50 -25.71 11.62 -11.35
C LYS A 50 -25.45 10.13 -11.12
N VAL A 51 -24.23 9.77 -10.73
CA VAL A 51 -23.85 8.37 -10.45
C VAL A 51 -23.75 8.07 -8.95
N GLN A 52 -23.95 9.07 -8.09
CA GLN A 52 -23.86 8.91 -6.63
C GLN A 52 -24.87 7.92 -6.07
N TRP A 53 -26.01 7.68 -6.74
CA TRP A 53 -26.98 6.67 -6.28
C TRP A 53 -26.36 5.28 -6.10
N ILE A 54 -25.24 4.97 -6.78
CA ILE A 54 -24.54 3.69 -6.68
C ILE A 54 -24.05 3.44 -5.24
N GLU A 55 -23.67 4.47 -4.49
CA GLU A 55 -23.11 4.30 -3.14
C GLU A 55 -24.12 3.80 -2.12
N ASP A 56 -25.42 3.95 -2.41
CA ASP A 56 -26.54 3.49 -1.61
C ASP A 56 -27.05 2.11 -2.04
N CYS A 57 -26.40 1.45 -3.00
CA CYS A 57 -26.87 0.21 -3.58
C CYS A 57 -26.02 -0.98 -3.14
N ASP A 58 -26.67 -2.14 -3.10
CA ASP A 58 -25.99 -3.43 -3.00
C ASP A 58 -25.83 -3.99 -4.43
N ALA A 59 -24.72 -4.68 -4.68
CA ALA A 59 -24.42 -5.26 -5.98
C ALA A 59 -23.90 -6.68 -5.82
N THR A 60 -24.21 -7.55 -6.79
CA THR A 60 -23.74 -8.93 -6.81
C THR A 60 -22.93 -9.19 -8.07
N TYR A 61 -21.74 -9.76 -7.91
CA TYR A 61 -20.93 -10.29 -9.01
C TYR A 61 -21.04 -11.81 -8.99
N SER A 62 -21.25 -12.44 -10.14
CA SER A 62 -21.29 -13.89 -10.26
C SER A 62 -20.59 -14.41 -11.50
N ARG A 63 -20.05 -15.62 -11.40
CA ARG A 63 -19.39 -16.32 -12.50
C ARG A 63 -19.51 -17.83 -12.33
N GLU A 64 -19.64 -18.51 -13.46
CA GLU A 64 -19.44 -19.96 -13.53
C GLU A 64 -18.03 -20.28 -14.01
N PHE A 65 -17.45 -21.34 -13.45
CA PHE A 65 -16.14 -21.86 -13.83
C PHE A 65 -16.11 -23.38 -13.68
N GLU A 66 -15.26 -24.04 -14.45
CA GLU A 66 -15.18 -25.51 -14.45
C GLU A 66 -13.90 -25.98 -13.75
N VAL A 67 -14.05 -27.00 -12.92
CA VAL A 67 -12.95 -27.68 -12.22
C VAL A 67 -12.91 -29.13 -12.67
N ALA A 68 -11.87 -29.51 -13.40
CA ALA A 68 -11.74 -30.88 -13.92
C ALA A 68 -11.53 -31.91 -12.80
N GLU A 69 -10.67 -31.58 -11.84
CA GLU A 69 -10.27 -32.46 -10.74
C GLU A 69 -10.19 -31.68 -9.43
N LEU A 70 -10.58 -32.33 -8.34
CA LEU A 70 -10.49 -31.78 -6.99
C LEU A 70 -9.19 -32.23 -6.34
N PHE A 71 -8.47 -31.27 -5.80
CA PHE A 71 -7.34 -31.51 -4.89
C PHE A 71 -7.73 -31.04 -3.49
N PRO A 72 -7.16 -31.63 -2.42
CA PRO A 72 -7.37 -31.14 -1.07
C PRO A 72 -6.80 -29.72 -0.90
N ASP A 73 -7.21 -29.06 0.19
CA ASP A 73 -6.74 -27.74 0.58
C ASP A 73 -7.04 -26.67 -0.48
N ALA A 74 -8.25 -26.72 -1.03
CA ALA A 74 -8.73 -25.76 -2.01
C ALA A 74 -9.03 -24.40 -1.35
N GLN A 75 -8.57 -23.31 -1.97
CA GLN A 75 -8.75 -21.96 -1.48
C GLN A 75 -9.19 -21.01 -2.59
N LEU A 76 -10.13 -20.12 -2.29
CA LEU A 76 -10.38 -18.93 -3.08
C LEU A 76 -9.57 -17.77 -2.50
N GLU A 77 -8.66 -17.23 -3.30
CA GLU A 77 -7.81 -16.10 -2.97
C GLU A 77 -8.29 -14.87 -3.73
N PHE A 78 -8.64 -13.82 -3.01
CA PHE A 78 -9.00 -12.52 -3.53
C PHE A 78 -7.91 -11.52 -3.16
N ASP A 79 -7.24 -10.94 -4.15
CA ASP A 79 -6.19 -9.94 -3.92
C ASP A 79 -6.77 -8.58 -3.47
N GLY A 80 -8.07 -8.37 -3.65
CA GLY A 80 -8.74 -7.12 -3.29
C GLY A 80 -10.26 -7.13 -3.50
N LEU A 81 -10.99 -6.86 -2.43
CA LEU A 81 -12.46 -6.72 -2.40
C LEU A 81 -12.81 -5.33 -1.84
N ASP A 82 -13.59 -4.53 -2.58
CA ASP A 82 -14.04 -3.18 -2.17
C ASP A 82 -15.56 -3.19 -1.88
N THR A 83 -16.03 -3.11 -0.65
CA THR A 83 -15.29 -3.45 0.57
C THR A 83 -16.09 -4.46 1.37
N TYR A 84 -17.32 -4.11 1.79
CA TYR A 84 -18.18 -5.03 2.55
C TYR A 84 -18.83 -6.04 1.60
N CYS A 85 -18.53 -7.32 1.77
CA CYS A 85 -19.15 -8.36 0.94
C CYS A 85 -19.25 -9.73 1.61
N ASP A 86 -20.18 -10.54 1.12
CA ASP A 86 -20.27 -11.97 1.39
C ASP A 86 -19.87 -12.76 0.14
N VAL A 87 -19.04 -13.79 0.33
CA VAL A 87 -18.59 -14.69 -0.74
C VAL A 87 -19.32 -16.03 -0.62
N TYR A 88 -19.92 -16.46 -1.73
CA TYR A 88 -20.65 -17.71 -1.86
C TYR A 88 -20.07 -18.58 -2.96
N LEU A 89 -19.87 -19.86 -2.67
CA LEU A 89 -19.55 -20.88 -3.66
C LEU A 89 -20.65 -21.93 -3.67
N ASN A 90 -21.22 -22.20 -4.84
CA ASN A 90 -22.30 -23.17 -5.03
C ASN A 90 -23.50 -22.95 -4.07
N GLY A 91 -23.80 -21.69 -3.74
CA GLY A 91 -24.87 -21.30 -2.83
C GLY A 91 -24.53 -21.37 -1.33
N VAL A 92 -23.32 -21.84 -0.97
CA VAL A 92 -22.83 -21.87 0.41
C VAL A 92 -21.94 -20.66 0.67
N ARG A 93 -22.19 -19.93 1.77
CA ARG A 93 -21.33 -18.81 2.20
C ARG A 93 -19.99 -19.35 2.68
N VAL A 94 -18.89 -18.96 2.03
CA VAL A 94 -17.53 -19.41 2.35
C VAL A 94 -16.71 -18.36 3.08
N GLY A 95 -17.14 -17.10 3.06
CA GLY A 95 -16.42 -16.01 3.74
C GLY A 95 -17.08 -14.66 3.63
N GLU A 96 -16.45 -13.68 4.26
CA GLU A 96 -16.83 -12.28 4.23
C GLU A 96 -15.60 -11.38 4.08
N GLY A 97 -15.81 -10.21 3.50
CA GLY A 97 -14.81 -9.17 3.34
C GLY A 97 -15.30 -7.84 3.88
N HIS A 98 -14.40 -7.08 4.50
CA HIS A 98 -14.67 -5.75 5.05
C HIS A 98 -13.44 -4.82 5.04
N ASN A 99 -12.39 -5.22 4.35
CA ASN A 99 -11.15 -4.46 4.24
C ASN A 99 -10.56 -4.58 2.84
N MET A 100 -10.39 -3.43 2.18
CA MET A 100 -9.88 -3.30 0.81
C MET A 100 -8.36 -3.55 0.72
N PHE A 101 -7.63 -3.40 1.83
CA PHE A 101 -6.20 -3.15 1.79
C PHE A 101 -5.32 -4.38 2.05
N HIS A 102 -5.91 -5.55 2.23
CA HIS A 102 -5.18 -6.81 2.27
C HIS A 102 -5.93 -7.93 1.53
N PRO A 103 -5.21 -8.95 1.03
CA PRO A 103 -5.84 -10.11 0.42
C PRO A 103 -6.73 -10.89 1.39
N GLN A 104 -7.76 -11.55 0.86
CA GLN A 104 -8.68 -12.38 1.60
C GLN A 104 -8.66 -13.80 1.04
N ILE A 105 -8.51 -14.80 1.91
CA ILE A 105 -8.35 -16.21 1.53
C ILE A 105 -9.44 -17.02 2.22
N PHE A 106 -10.24 -17.76 1.44
CA PHE A 106 -11.34 -18.56 1.94
C PHE A 106 -11.13 -20.04 1.58
N PRO A 107 -10.96 -20.94 2.56
CA PRO A 107 -10.98 -22.38 2.32
C PRO A 107 -12.32 -22.82 1.74
N VAL A 108 -12.29 -23.66 0.71
CA VAL A 108 -13.50 -24.12 -0.01
C VAL A 108 -13.61 -25.63 -0.13
N ASP A 109 -12.82 -26.37 0.65
CA ASP A 109 -12.95 -27.81 0.79
C ASP A 109 -14.37 -28.22 1.20
N GLY A 110 -14.89 -29.27 0.57
CA GLY A 110 -16.25 -29.75 0.81
C GLY A 110 -17.37 -28.91 0.15
N VAL A 111 -17.07 -27.72 -0.36
CA VAL A 111 -18.02 -26.87 -1.10
C VAL A 111 -17.71 -26.86 -2.61
N LEU A 112 -16.43 -26.85 -2.96
CA LEU A 112 -15.96 -26.99 -4.34
C LEU A 112 -16.30 -28.40 -4.87
N LYS A 113 -16.78 -28.48 -6.11
CA LYS A 113 -17.11 -29.76 -6.77
C LYS A 113 -16.37 -29.91 -8.11
N ALA A 114 -16.15 -31.14 -8.54
CA ALA A 114 -15.75 -31.39 -9.92
C ALA A 114 -16.89 -30.99 -10.88
N GLY A 115 -16.53 -30.43 -12.04
CA GLY A 115 -17.46 -29.85 -13.01
C GLY A 115 -17.73 -28.35 -12.78
N VAL A 116 -18.93 -27.89 -13.16
CA VAL A 116 -19.30 -26.47 -13.16
C VAL A 116 -19.65 -25.97 -11.77
N ASN A 117 -18.88 -24.98 -11.28
CA ASN A 117 -19.08 -24.29 -10.02
C ASN A 117 -19.59 -22.87 -10.26
N ARG A 118 -20.39 -22.34 -9.33
CA ARG A 118 -20.87 -20.96 -9.35
C ARG A 118 -20.30 -20.18 -8.17
N LEU A 119 -19.50 -19.16 -8.46
CA LEU A 119 -18.99 -18.20 -7.47
C LEU A 119 -19.85 -16.93 -7.52
N GLU A 120 -20.20 -16.41 -6.36
CA GLU A 120 -20.97 -15.20 -6.18
C GLU A 120 -20.37 -14.35 -5.06
N VAL A 121 -20.23 -13.05 -5.29
CA VAL A 121 -19.77 -12.06 -4.31
C VAL A 121 -20.83 -10.98 -4.20
N ARG A 122 -21.45 -10.87 -3.03
CA ARG A 122 -22.50 -9.89 -2.74
C ARG A 122 -21.91 -8.73 -1.97
N PHE A 123 -21.81 -7.58 -2.59
CA PHE A 123 -21.36 -6.34 -1.99
C PHE A 123 -22.50 -5.55 -1.37
N PHE A 124 -22.22 -4.95 -0.22
CA PHE A 124 -23.14 -4.11 0.54
C PHE A 124 -22.68 -2.66 0.52
N SER A 125 -23.63 -1.72 0.43
CA SER A 125 -23.35 -0.29 0.42
C SER A 125 -22.46 0.12 1.61
N PRO A 126 -21.25 0.70 1.37
CA PRO A 126 -20.40 1.20 2.44
C PRO A 126 -21.09 2.29 3.27
N ILE A 127 -21.89 3.13 2.63
CA ILE A 127 -22.62 4.23 3.27
C ILE A 127 -23.67 3.69 4.23
N ARG A 128 -24.50 2.73 3.78
CA ARG A 128 -25.52 2.11 4.63
C ARG A 128 -24.90 1.28 5.74
N ARG A 129 -23.75 0.65 5.51
CA ARG A 129 -23.08 -0.20 6.50
C ARG A 129 -22.61 0.58 7.73
N VAL A 130 -22.21 1.84 7.54
CA VAL A 130 -21.73 2.71 8.61
C VAL A 130 -22.77 3.72 9.09
N ALA A 131 -23.99 3.69 8.53
CA ALA A 131 -25.07 4.57 8.93
C ALA A 131 -25.40 4.42 10.42
N GLY A 132 -25.55 5.54 11.12
CA GLY A 132 -25.86 5.58 12.55
C GLY A 132 -24.68 5.33 13.49
N LYS A 133 -23.46 5.12 12.96
CA LYS A 133 -22.25 5.11 13.80
C LYS A 133 -21.99 6.50 14.43
N PRO A 134 -21.31 6.57 15.58
CA PRO A 134 -21.00 7.84 16.24
C PRO A 134 -20.29 8.86 15.32
N ALA A 135 -20.53 10.15 15.57
CA ALA A 135 -19.83 11.20 14.83
C ALA A 135 -18.33 11.19 15.17
N ARG A 136 -17.50 11.44 14.16
CA ARG A 136 -16.04 11.55 14.27
C ARG A 136 -15.56 12.83 13.58
N GLU A 137 -14.39 13.30 13.96
CA GLU A 137 -13.77 14.48 13.37
C GLU A 137 -12.90 14.06 12.19
N GLY A 138 -12.99 14.77 11.08
CA GLY A 138 -12.14 14.53 9.92
C GLY A 138 -12.36 15.56 8.83
N ALA A 139 -11.41 15.62 7.90
CA ALA A 139 -11.52 16.48 6.73
C ALA A 139 -12.62 15.97 5.78
N LEU A 140 -13.42 16.93 5.29
CA LEU A 140 -14.43 16.77 4.25
C LEU A 140 -15.58 15.83 4.68
N THR A 141 -15.48 14.54 4.38
CA THR A 141 -16.49 13.52 4.71
C THR A 141 -16.00 12.63 5.86
N THR A 142 -16.87 12.28 6.80
CA THR A 142 -16.48 11.62 8.07
C THR A 142 -16.94 10.16 8.17
N GLU A 143 -17.92 9.73 7.39
CA GLU A 143 -18.39 8.35 7.32
C GLU A 143 -17.31 7.38 6.81
N ARG A 144 -16.37 7.87 5.99
CA ARG A 144 -15.20 7.12 5.51
C ARG A 144 -14.32 6.57 6.63
N LEU A 145 -14.34 7.20 7.81
CA LEU A 145 -13.45 6.85 8.94
C LEU A 145 -13.76 5.48 9.54
N TYR A 146 -14.95 4.94 9.28
CA TYR A 146 -15.35 3.60 9.72
C TYR A 146 -15.08 2.50 8.69
N THR A 147 -14.67 2.85 7.47
CA THR A 147 -14.46 1.88 6.38
C THR A 147 -12.98 1.81 6.01
N ARG A 148 -12.40 0.60 6.00
CA ARG A 148 -11.04 0.36 5.48
C ARG A 148 -11.07 0.27 3.95
N ARG A 149 -11.18 1.45 3.32
CA ARG A 149 -11.34 1.68 1.88
C ARG A 149 -10.56 2.93 1.46
N ILE A 150 -10.22 3.08 0.18
CA ILE A 150 -9.65 4.31 -0.38
C ILE A 150 -10.44 5.55 0.06
N GLN A 151 -9.77 6.47 0.77
CA GLN A 151 -10.42 7.55 1.53
C GLN A 151 -10.82 8.72 0.63
N CYS A 152 -9.99 9.08 -0.34
CA CYS A 152 -10.25 10.23 -1.22
C CYS A 152 -11.50 10.07 -2.08
N THR A 153 -11.91 8.84 -2.42
CA THR A 153 -13.10 8.60 -3.26
C THR A 153 -14.42 8.87 -2.55
N TYR A 154 -14.43 9.15 -1.24
CA TYR A 154 -15.60 9.72 -0.58
C TYR A 154 -15.82 11.20 -0.92
N GLY A 155 -14.91 11.79 -1.70
CA GLY A 155 -14.82 13.20 -2.02
C GLY A 155 -13.61 13.80 -1.32
N TRP A 156 -12.71 14.40 -2.09
CA TRP A 156 -11.55 15.11 -1.59
C TRP A 156 -11.46 16.53 -2.17
N ASP A 157 -10.48 17.33 -1.76
CA ASP A 157 -10.28 18.69 -2.30
C ASP A 157 -9.78 18.71 -3.77
N TRP A 158 -9.45 17.54 -4.33
CA TRP A 158 -9.00 17.36 -5.71
C TRP A 158 -9.71 16.22 -6.48
N VAL A 159 -10.66 15.49 -5.86
CA VAL A 159 -11.44 14.43 -6.53
C VAL A 159 -12.89 14.45 -6.07
N ASP A 160 -13.80 14.22 -7.02
CA ASP A 160 -15.22 14.06 -6.75
C ASP A 160 -15.53 12.77 -5.97
N ARG A 161 -16.78 12.65 -5.52
CA ARG A 161 -17.25 11.49 -4.76
C ARG A 161 -17.61 10.32 -5.68
N PHE A 162 -16.87 9.22 -5.53
CA PHE A 162 -17.00 7.95 -6.24
C PHE A 162 -16.94 6.74 -5.29
N VAL A 163 -17.96 6.60 -4.44
CA VAL A 163 -18.07 5.47 -3.53
C VAL A 163 -18.59 4.24 -4.29
N THR A 164 -17.64 3.44 -4.78
CA THR A 164 -17.89 2.21 -5.54
C THR A 164 -17.81 0.96 -4.68
N MET A 165 -18.06 -0.18 -5.32
CA MET A 165 -17.81 -1.52 -4.82
C MET A 165 -17.39 -2.44 -5.98
N GLY A 166 -16.72 -3.55 -5.67
CA GLY A 166 -16.33 -4.55 -6.66
C GLY A 166 -15.11 -5.37 -6.30
N ILE A 167 -14.79 -6.32 -7.18
CA ILE A 167 -13.61 -7.17 -7.10
C ILE A 167 -12.49 -6.46 -7.86
N PHE A 168 -11.76 -5.59 -7.17
CA PHE A 168 -10.86 -4.62 -7.81
C PHE A 168 -9.44 -5.16 -8.08
N ARG A 169 -9.13 -6.38 -7.63
CA ARG A 169 -7.90 -7.13 -7.98
C ARG A 169 -8.23 -8.59 -8.32
N ASP A 170 -7.20 -9.35 -8.65
CA ASP A 170 -7.30 -10.73 -9.11
C ASP A 170 -8.03 -11.66 -8.14
N VAL A 171 -8.67 -12.67 -8.71
CA VAL A 171 -9.26 -13.80 -7.98
C VAL A 171 -8.66 -15.10 -8.50
N ARG A 172 -8.24 -15.98 -7.59
CA ARG A 172 -7.66 -17.27 -7.95
C ARG A 172 -8.29 -18.40 -7.13
N LEU A 173 -8.55 -19.53 -7.79
CA LEU A 173 -8.72 -20.81 -7.11
C LEU A 173 -7.34 -21.47 -7.02
N THR A 174 -6.83 -21.68 -5.82
CA THR A 174 -5.56 -22.34 -5.55
C THR A 174 -5.81 -23.63 -4.79
N PHE A 175 -4.82 -24.53 -4.85
CA PHE A 175 -4.77 -25.75 -4.05
C PHE A 175 -3.43 -25.73 -3.35
N ARG A 176 -3.43 -25.79 -2.03
CA ARG A 176 -2.15 -25.73 -1.31
C ARG A 176 -1.33 -26.97 -1.62
N ARG A 177 -0.02 -26.76 -1.74
CA ARG A 177 0.96 -27.82 -1.92
C ARG A 177 1.95 -27.76 -0.78
N PRO A 178 2.40 -28.91 -0.25
CA PRO A 178 3.50 -28.93 0.69
C PRO A 178 4.71 -28.19 0.14
N ASP A 179 5.49 -27.59 1.04
CA ASP A 179 6.76 -26.92 0.74
C ASP A 179 6.64 -25.79 -0.31
N THR A 180 5.46 -25.16 -0.36
CA THR A 180 5.23 -23.96 -1.18
C THR A 180 5.97 -22.78 -0.57
N ILE A 181 6.76 -22.07 -1.38
CA ILE A 181 7.47 -20.86 -0.96
C ILE A 181 6.45 -19.74 -0.68
N SER A 182 6.05 -19.59 0.59
CA SER A 182 5.06 -18.59 0.99
C SER A 182 5.67 -17.19 1.02
N ASP A 183 6.94 -17.08 1.39
CA ASP A 183 7.60 -15.81 1.63
C ASP A 183 9.10 -15.83 1.32
N VAL A 184 9.60 -14.72 0.79
CA VAL A 184 11.03 -14.50 0.49
C VAL A 184 11.36 -13.06 0.84
N TYR A 185 12.38 -12.87 1.68
CA TYR A 185 12.87 -11.56 2.07
C TYR A 185 14.37 -11.45 1.80
N VAL A 186 14.75 -10.49 0.96
CA VAL A 186 16.13 -10.17 0.63
C VAL A 186 16.52 -8.86 1.28
N THR A 187 17.60 -8.86 2.07
CA THR A 187 18.08 -7.68 2.79
C THR A 187 19.59 -7.52 2.57
N THR A 188 20.04 -6.28 2.31
CA THR A 188 21.46 -5.94 2.41
C THR A 188 21.81 -5.74 3.88
N GLU A 189 22.52 -6.70 4.50
CA GLU A 189 22.94 -6.60 5.91
C GLU A 189 24.12 -5.64 6.06
N GLU A 190 25.11 -5.76 5.18
CA GLU A 190 26.34 -4.99 5.25
C GLU A 190 26.87 -4.61 3.85
N ILE A 191 27.43 -3.40 3.75
CA ILE A 191 28.21 -2.94 2.60
C ILE A 191 29.65 -2.76 3.07
N LEU A 192 30.56 -3.56 2.51
CA LEU A 192 31.98 -3.61 2.84
C LEU A 192 32.82 -3.07 1.68
N PRO A 193 34.11 -2.70 1.90
CA PRO A 193 35.01 -2.36 0.81
C PRO A 193 35.13 -3.50 -0.20
N GLY A 194 34.51 -3.33 -1.38
CA GLY A 194 34.57 -4.29 -2.47
C GLY A 194 33.61 -5.49 -2.37
N SER A 195 32.70 -5.55 -1.40
CA SER A 195 31.69 -6.61 -1.30
C SER A 195 30.43 -6.13 -0.58
N ALA A 196 29.34 -6.92 -0.67
CA ALA A 196 28.15 -6.75 0.16
C ALA A 196 27.68 -8.10 0.67
N GLN A 197 27.17 -8.12 1.90
CA GLN A 197 26.52 -9.28 2.49
C GLN A 197 25.00 -9.14 2.33
N ILE A 198 24.40 -10.13 1.67
CA ILE A 198 22.97 -10.20 1.42
C ILE A 198 22.40 -11.35 2.25
N ARG A 199 21.38 -11.06 3.06
CA ARG A 199 20.58 -12.07 3.76
C ARG A 199 19.36 -12.40 2.93
N VAL A 200 19.10 -13.69 2.78
CA VAL A 200 17.88 -14.24 2.18
C VAL A 200 17.18 -15.08 3.25
N ALA A 201 15.96 -14.67 3.63
CA ALA A 201 15.09 -15.45 4.49
C ALA A 201 13.90 -15.98 3.68
N LEU A 202 13.62 -17.27 3.81
CA LEU A 202 12.47 -17.91 3.15
C LEU A 202 11.56 -18.55 4.20
N SER A 203 10.26 -18.50 3.95
CA SER A 203 9.27 -19.29 4.69
C SER A 203 8.50 -20.21 3.73
N PHE A 204 8.08 -21.35 4.23
CA PHE A 204 7.34 -22.36 3.48
C PHE A 204 5.98 -22.62 4.14
N SER A 205 4.91 -22.64 3.34
CA SER A 205 3.59 -23.07 3.81
C SER A 205 3.44 -24.59 3.68
N ASP A 206 2.64 -25.17 4.58
CA ASP A 206 2.31 -26.61 4.59
C ASP A 206 3.56 -27.51 4.58
N PHE A 207 4.60 -27.06 5.31
CA PHE A 207 5.90 -27.72 5.35
C PHE A 207 5.79 -29.21 5.68
N ALA A 208 6.38 -30.03 4.81
CA ALA A 208 6.50 -31.47 5.01
C ALA A 208 7.99 -31.85 4.98
N PRO A 209 8.51 -32.55 6.01
CA PRO A 209 9.91 -32.97 6.03
C PRO A 209 10.15 -34.18 5.10
N ALA A 210 9.78 -34.06 3.83
CA ALA A 210 9.89 -35.10 2.80
C ALA A 210 11.29 -35.17 2.16
N GLY A 211 12.18 -34.22 2.48
CA GLY A 211 13.52 -34.15 1.91
C GLY A 211 13.57 -33.46 0.55
N ASP A 212 12.57 -32.63 0.24
CA ASP A 212 12.52 -31.82 -0.99
C ASP A 212 13.75 -30.91 -1.11
N LEU A 213 14.14 -30.61 -2.35
CA LEU A 213 15.29 -29.75 -2.63
C LEU A 213 14.85 -28.31 -2.83
N LEU A 214 15.48 -27.40 -2.10
CA LEU A 214 15.46 -25.97 -2.36
C LEU A 214 16.68 -25.60 -3.20
N SER A 215 16.43 -25.07 -4.40
CA SER A 215 17.44 -24.44 -5.24
C SER A 215 17.36 -22.92 -5.11
N LEU A 216 18.49 -22.29 -4.82
CA LEU A 216 18.61 -20.84 -4.75
C LEU A 216 19.67 -20.36 -5.74
N SER A 217 19.41 -19.27 -6.45
CA SER A 217 20.42 -18.58 -7.25
C SER A 217 20.20 -17.08 -7.32
N VAL A 218 21.29 -16.33 -7.48
CA VAL A 218 21.24 -14.89 -7.72
C VAL A 218 21.73 -14.60 -9.14
N GLU A 219 20.90 -13.92 -9.90
CA GLU A 219 21.19 -13.33 -11.20
C GLU A 219 21.58 -11.86 -11.00
N ASP A 220 22.66 -11.42 -11.66
CA ASP A 220 23.06 -10.01 -11.70
C ASP A 220 22.17 -9.18 -12.63
N PRO A 221 22.32 -7.84 -12.66
CA PRO A 221 21.51 -6.99 -13.53
C PRO A 221 21.63 -7.26 -15.03
N ASP A 222 22.65 -8.00 -15.48
CA ASP A 222 22.81 -8.40 -16.89
C ASP A 222 22.26 -9.82 -17.14
N GLY A 223 21.61 -10.43 -16.15
CA GLY A 223 21.02 -11.76 -16.21
C GLY A 223 22.02 -12.90 -15.98
N LYS A 224 23.27 -12.61 -15.59
CA LYS A 224 24.27 -13.65 -15.33
C LYS A 224 24.11 -14.19 -13.92
N ARG A 225 24.06 -15.52 -13.78
CA ARG A 225 24.10 -16.17 -12.46
C ARG A 225 25.45 -15.94 -11.79
N VAL A 226 25.44 -15.22 -10.67
CA VAL A 226 26.63 -14.87 -9.87
C VAL A 226 26.77 -15.67 -8.58
N TRP A 227 25.69 -16.33 -8.15
CA TRP A 227 25.70 -17.21 -6.99
C TRP A 227 24.62 -18.31 -7.13
N SER A 228 24.86 -19.48 -6.54
CA SER A 228 23.86 -20.54 -6.43
C SER A 228 24.16 -21.51 -5.29
N LYS A 229 23.10 -22.08 -4.70
CA LYS A 229 23.19 -23.12 -3.68
C LYS A 229 21.97 -24.05 -3.79
N THR A 230 22.17 -25.33 -3.52
CA THR A 230 21.08 -26.30 -3.35
C THR A 230 21.18 -26.89 -1.96
N ARG A 231 20.05 -27.02 -1.27
CA ARG A 231 19.96 -27.66 0.05
C ARG A 231 18.67 -28.46 0.19
N THR A 232 18.68 -29.39 1.12
CA THR A 232 17.47 -30.11 1.54
C THR A 232 16.61 -29.22 2.44
N LEU A 233 15.30 -29.25 2.21
CA LEU A 233 14.29 -28.64 3.08
C LEU A 233 14.02 -29.56 4.26
N ILE A 234 14.41 -29.11 5.45
CA ILE A 234 14.27 -29.83 6.72
C ILE A 234 13.59 -28.98 7.81
N GLU A 235 13.28 -27.73 7.49
CA GLU A 235 12.71 -26.74 8.40
C GLU A 235 11.69 -25.85 7.66
N PRO A 236 10.65 -25.34 8.35
CA PRO A 236 9.57 -24.54 7.75
C PRO A 236 9.99 -23.12 7.35
N SER A 237 11.22 -22.73 7.69
CA SER A 237 11.85 -21.49 7.24
C SER A 237 13.35 -21.73 7.15
N CYS A 238 14.04 -20.97 6.30
CA CYS A 238 15.49 -21.04 6.23
C CYS A 238 16.11 -19.67 5.95
N GLU A 239 17.37 -19.51 6.36
CA GLU A 239 18.15 -18.30 6.15
C GLU A 239 19.47 -18.63 5.46
N GLU A 240 19.84 -17.79 4.50
CA GLU A 240 21.11 -17.87 3.79
C GLU A 240 21.78 -16.50 3.76
N ARG A 241 23.09 -16.46 4.01
CA ARG A 241 23.94 -15.28 3.83
C ARG A 241 24.79 -15.45 2.59
N ILE A 242 24.77 -14.45 1.73
CA ILE A 242 25.43 -14.44 0.43
C ILE A 242 26.42 -13.28 0.42
N ASP A 243 27.71 -13.60 0.33
CA ASP A 243 28.76 -12.60 0.11
C ASP A 243 28.93 -12.38 -1.39
N LEU A 244 28.52 -11.22 -1.88
CA LEU A 244 28.66 -10.83 -3.28
C LEU A 244 29.91 -9.95 -3.45
N PRO A 245 30.92 -10.39 -4.22
CA PRO A 245 32.09 -9.57 -4.52
C PRO A 245 31.77 -8.52 -5.60
N SER A 246 32.34 -7.32 -5.44
CA SER A 246 32.20 -6.19 -6.37
C SER A 246 30.76 -5.94 -6.85
N PRO A 247 29.77 -5.82 -5.95
CA PRO A 247 28.38 -5.63 -6.35
C PRO A 247 28.16 -4.26 -6.98
N ARG A 248 27.19 -4.17 -7.90
CA ARG A 248 26.67 -2.88 -8.38
C ARG A 248 25.60 -2.40 -7.40
N PHE A 249 25.82 -1.22 -6.79
CA PHE A 249 24.90 -0.67 -5.80
C PHE A 249 23.76 0.13 -6.43
N TRP A 250 22.56 -0.01 -5.88
CA TRP A 250 21.39 0.77 -6.29
C TRP A 250 21.42 2.16 -5.64
N TYR A 251 21.20 3.19 -6.44
CA TYR A 251 21.09 4.59 -6.01
C TYR A 251 19.85 5.26 -6.61
N PRO A 252 19.31 6.29 -5.94
CA PRO A 252 18.21 7.06 -6.48
C PRO A 252 18.64 7.94 -7.66
N ASN A 253 17.64 8.41 -8.43
CA ASN A 253 17.80 9.27 -9.58
C ASN A 253 18.67 10.51 -9.26
N GLY A 254 19.70 10.74 -10.08
CA GLY A 254 20.68 11.81 -9.88
C GLY A 254 21.84 11.48 -8.94
N TYR A 255 21.87 10.30 -8.30
CA TYR A 255 22.94 9.90 -7.37
C TYR A 255 23.71 8.65 -7.78
N GLY A 256 23.35 8.01 -8.88
CA GLY A 256 24.02 6.82 -9.43
C GLY A 256 23.10 6.00 -10.32
N ASP A 257 23.49 4.76 -10.59
CA ASP A 257 22.71 3.81 -11.39
C ASP A 257 21.70 3.02 -10.53
N GLN A 258 20.79 2.31 -11.20
CA GLN A 258 19.72 1.52 -10.60
C GLN A 258 19.85 0.00 -10.89
N PRO A 259 21.00 -0.66 -10.60
CA PRO A 259 21.14 -2.10 -10.79
C PRO A 259 20.14 -2.88 -9.93
N LEU A 260 19.42 -3.82 -10.57
CA LEU A 260 18.50 -4.74 -9.91
C LEU A 260 18.98 -6.17 -10.14
N TYR A 261 19.21 -6.90 -9.05
CA TYR A 261 19.52 -8.32 -9.05
C TYR A 261 18.20 -9.12 -8.96
N THR A 262 18.25 -10.40 -9.32
CA THR A 262 17.11 -11.32 -9.14
C THR A 262 17.52 -12.52 -8.32
N LEU A 263 16.85 -12.73 -7.19
CA LEU A 263 16.88 -14.00 -6.47
C LEU A 263 15.86 -14.95 -7.10
N VAL A 264 16.29 -16.16 -7.43
CA VAL A 264 15.45 -17.26 -7.90
C VAL A 264 15.48 -18.35 -6.83
N ALA A 265 14.31 -18.69 -6.29
CA ALA A 265 14.13 -19.77 -5.33
C ALA A 265 13.13 -20.78 -5.88
N SER A 266 13.51 -22.06 -5.94
CA SER A 266 12.67 -23.10 -6.54
C SER A 266 12.61 -24.34 -5.64
N THR A 267 11.39 -24.85 -5.46
CA THR A 267 11.07 -26.14 -4.85
C THR A 267 10.26 -26.98 -5.84
N PRO A 268 9.99 -28.27 -5.58
CA PRO A 268 9.08 -29.06 -6.43
C PRO A 268 7.66 -28.46 -6.53
N ALA A 269 7.24 -27.67 -5.53
CA ALA A 269 5.95 -26.99 -5.53
C ALA A 269 5.89 -25.79 -6.49
N GLY A 270 7.04 -25.16 -6.79
CA GLY A 270 7.12 -24.03 -7.72
C GLY A 270 8.37 -23.17 -7.57
N GLU A 271 8.44 -22.11 -8.39
CA GLU A 271 9.52 -21.12 -8.37
C GLU A 271 8.99 -19.74 -7.95
N LYS A 272 9.78 -19.02 -7.15
CA LYS A 272 9.56 -17.62 -6.79
C LYS A 272 10.78 -16.79 -7.20
N ARG A 273 10.52 -15.73 -7.97
CA ARG A 273 11.54 -14.75 -8.40
C ARG A 273 11.32 -13.44 -7.66
N VAL A 274 12.37 -12.91 -7.05
CA VAL A 274 12.33 -11.64 -6.31
C VAL A 274 13.43 -10.73 -6.82
N ARG A 275 13.05 -9.59 -7.38
CA ARG A 275 13.99 -8.53 -7.73
C ARG A 275 14.37 -7.74 -6.49
N PHE A 276 15.63 -7.32 -6.40
CA PHE A 276 16.12 -6.50 -5.29
C PHE A 276 17.28 -5.61 -5.74
N GLY A 277 17.43 -4.46 -5.09
CA GLY A 277 18.61 -3.60 -5.20
C GLY A 277 19.54 -3.79 -4.01
N ILE A 278 20.85 -3.78 -4.23
CA ILE A 278 21.84 -3.80 -3.13
C ILE A 278 22.05 -2.36 -2.68
N ARG A 279 21.54 -2.03 -1.49
CA ARG A 279 21.61 -0.68 -0.90
C ARG A 279 21.26 -0.69 0.58
N ARG A 280 21.77 0.32 1.29
CA ARG A 280 21.36 0.66 2.66
C ARG A 280 20.70 2.03 2.66
N ILE A 281 19.44 2.09 3.08
CA ILE A 281 18.70 3.33 3.27
C ILE A 281 18.58 3.59 4.76
N THR A 282 18.93 4.78 5.23
CA THR A 282 18.70 5.18 6.63
C THR A 282 18.08 6.56 6.70
N VAL A 283 17.10 6.71 7.60
CA VAL A 283 16.60 8.01 8.00
C VAL A 283 17.39 8.45 9.22
N ARG A 284 18.09 9.57 9.11
CA ARG A 284 18.90 10.15 10.17
C ARG A 284 18.25 11.45 10.64
N GLU A 285 17.83 11.46 11.90
CA GLU A 285 17.38 12.66 12.58
C GLU A 285 18.38 13.04 13.68
N LEU A 286 19.04 14.20 13.53
CA LEU A 286 20.04 14.70 14.49
C LEU A 286 19.68 16.12 14.90
N ILE A 287 19.84 16.40 16.21
CA ILE A 287 19.76 17.76 16.74
C ILE A 287 20.86 18.60 16.08
N ASP A 288 20.49 19.77 15.55
CA ASP A 288 21.43 20.69 14.95
C ASP A 288 22.36 21.30 16.01
N GLU A 289 23.61 21.50 15.64
CA GLU A 289 24.59 22.15 16.51
C GLU A 289 24.13 23.57 16.88
N PRO A 290 24.11 23.93 18.19
CA PRO A 290 23.77 25.28 18.62
C PRO A 290 24.66 26.33 17.96
N GLY A 291 24.06 27.30 17.25
CA GLY A 291 24.79 28.34 16.53
C GLY A 291 25.27 27.95 15.13
N GLY A 292 25.14 26.67 14.74
CA GLY A 292 25.44 26.19 13.40
C GLY A 292 24.51 26.76 12.32
N ALA A 293 24.87 26.56 11.06
CA ALA A 293 24.14 27.13 9.92
C ALA A 293 22.68 26.63 9.83
N ALA A 294 22.43 25.35 10.08
CA ALA A 294 21.08 24.76 10.10
C ALA A 294 20.23 25.37 11.22
N ALA A 295 20.73 25.39 12.47
CA ALA A 295 20.05 26.02 13.59
C ALA A 295 19.80 27.52 13.37
N ALA A 296 20.73 28.24 12.72
CA ALA A 296 20.53 29.64 12.35
C ALA A 296 19.41 29.82 11.30
N LEU A 297 19.31 28.94 10.30
CA LEU A 297 18.23 28.94 9.32
C LEU A 297 16.88 28.62 9.97
N CYS A 298 16.80 27.56 10.78
CA CYS A 298 15.58 27.18 11.50
C CYS A 298 15.09 28.31 12.43
N ARG A 299 15.99 29.04 13.10
CA ARG A 299 15.61 30.25 13.87
C ARG A 299 14.99 31.34 12.99
N LYS A 300 15.49 31.55 11.76
CA LYS A 300 14.88 32.50 10.81
C LYS A 300 13.50 32.03 10.34
N ILE A 301 13.30 30.73 10.13
CA ILE A 301 12.03 30.13 9.75
C ILE A 301 11.01 30.29 10.90
N LYS A 302 11.41 29.95 12.12
CA LYS A 302 10.59 30.09 13.33
C LYS A 302 10.14 31.53 13.60
N ALA A 303 10.93 32.51 13.18
CA ALA A 303 10.60 33.94 13.27
C ALA A 303 9.63 34.43 12.17
N GLN A 304 9.31 33.61 11.16
CA GLN A 304 8.36 34.01 10.11
C GLN A 304 6.93 34.05 10.64
N PRO A 305 6.07 34.99 10.17
CA PRO A 305 4.70 35.12 10.66
C PRO A 305 3.86 33.84 10.58
N PHE A 306 4.12 32.96 9.61
CA PHE A 306 3.39 31.70 9.46
C PHE A 306 3.74 30.65 10.53
N ALA A 307 4.91 30.76 11.17
CA ALA A 307 5.46 29.80 12.13
C ALA A 307 5.39 30.27 13.60
N VAL A 308 5.22 31.58 13.84
CA VAL A 308 5.09 32.14 15.20
C VAL A 308 3.93 31.46 15.95
N GLY A 309 4.22 30.91 17.13
CA GLY A 309 3.24 30.20 17.95
C GLY A 309 2.87 28.79 17.47
N LYS A 310 3.52 28.28 16.42
CA LYS A 310 3.29 26.93 15.86
C LYS A 310 4.51 26.02 15.94
N ASP A 311 5.53 26.46 16.66
CA ASP A 311 6.77 25.73 16.91
C ASP A 311 7.20 26.01 18.34
N ASN A 312 7.05 25.01 19.21
CA ASN A 312 7.39 25.08 20.63
C ASN A 312 8.78 24.51 20.94
N ASN A 313 9.56 24.16 19.92
CA ASN A 313 10.82 23.45 20.10
C ASN A 313 11.94 24.37 20.57
N GLU A 314 12.67 23.96 21.61
CA GLU A 314 13.88 24.66 22.07
C GLU A 314 15.09 24.39 21.15
N THR A 315 15.13 23.19 20.56
CA THR A 315 16.16 22.73 19.64
C THR A 315 15.57 22.49 18.25
N THR A 316 16.44 22.39 17.24
CA THR A 316 16.06 22.09 15.86
C THR A 316 16.74 20.78 15.45
N SER A 317 16.15 20.05 14.49
CA SER A 317 16.71 18.79 14.00
C SER A 317 16.64 18.73 12.48
N SER A 318 17.70 18.20 11.88
CA SER A 318 17.70 17.81 10.48
C SER A 318 17.04 16.44 10.33
N PHE A 319 16.20 16.27 9.32
CA PHE A 319 15.66 14.97 8.89
C PHE A 319 16.28 14.64 7.53
N THR A 320 17.21 13.68 7.49
CA THR A 320 18.00 13.38 6.29
C THR A 320 17.86 11.91 5.90
N VAL A 321 17.53 11.66 4.63
CA VAL A 321 17.62 10.32 4.04
C VAL A 321 19.04 10.08 3.52
N LEU A 322 19.65 8.97 3.91
CA LEU A 322 20.95 8.53 3.44
C LEU A 322 20.77 7.27 2.60
N VAL A 323 21.37 7.22 1.41
CA VAL A 323 21.48 5.99 0.60
C VAL A 323 22.95 5.64 0.46
N ASN A 324 23.34 4.45 0.92
CA ASN A 324 24.74 3.99 0.96
C ASN A 324 25.67 5.01 1.64
N GLY A 325 25.17 5.66 2.70
CA GLY A 325 25.88 6.72 3.43
C GLY A 325 25.87 8.11 2.77
N THR A 326 25.36 8.23 1.55
CA THR A 326 25.27 9.51 0.82
C THR A 326 23.99 10.26 1.20
N PRO A 327 24.06 11.52 1.68
CA PRO A 327 22.88 12.35 1.91
C PRO A 327 22.12 12.63 0.61
N ILE A 328 20.83 12.31 0.63
CA ILE A 328 19.92 12.56 -0.49
C ILE A 328 19.09 13.78 -0.17
N PHE A 329 19.21 14.81 -1.00
CA PHE A 329 18.21 15.86 -1.06
C PHE A 329 16.98 15.33 -1.81
N CYS A 330 15.92 15.02 -1.06
CA CYS A 330 14.68 14.47 -1.60
C CYS A 330 13.92 15.55 -2.40
N ARG A 331 13.84 15.36 -3.71
CA ARG A 331 13.09 16.20 -4.66
C ARG A 331 11.94 15.35 -5.17
N GLY A 332 10.71 15.82 -4.95
CA GLY A 332 9.57 14.94 -5.09
C GLY A 332 8.22 15.60 -5.02
N ALA A 333 7.21 14.75 -5.02
CA ALA A 333 5.81 15.07 -4.87
C ALA A 333 5.09 13.95 -4.11
N ASP A 334 3.90 14.27 -3.61
CA ASP A 334 2.94 13.28 -3.13
C ASP A 334 2.25 12.60 -4.32
N TRP A 335 2.13 11.28 -4.25
CA TRP A 335 1.39 10.44 -5.17
C TRP A 335 0.05 10.07 -4.57
N VAL A 336 -0.99 10.32 -5.36
CA VAL A 336 -2.36 9.88 -5.11
C VAL A 336 -2.76 8.95 -6.25
N PRO A 337 -3.77 8.07 -6.05
CA PRO A 337 -4.27 7.21 -7.11
C PRO A 337 -4.59 8.02 -8.37
N CYS A 338 -4.06 7.61 -9.53
CA CYS A 338 -4.22 8.39 -10.75
C CYS A 338 -5.57 8.18 -11.45
N GLU A 339 -6.40 7.31 -10.87
CA GLU A 339 -7.82 7.14 -11.18
C GLU A 339 -8.63 7.01 -9.88
N PRO A 340 -9.88 7.49 -9.83
CA PRO A 340 -10.78 7.22 -8.70
C PRO A 340 -11.13 5.74 -8.55
N PHE A 341 -10.94 4.94 -9.61
CA PHE A 341 -11.19 3.49 -9.62
C PHE A 341 -9.87 2.75 -9.84
N PRO A 342 -9.36 2.01 -8.84
CA PRO A 342 -8.09 1.28 -8.97
C PRO A 342 -8.03 0.31 -10.15
N SER A 343 -9.18 -0.25 -10.55
CA SER A 343 -9.28 -1.13 -11.73
C SER A 343 -9.09 -0.41 -13.08
N ALA A 344 -9.28 0.91 -13.14
CA ALA A 344 -9.06 1.73 -14.33
C ALA A 344 -7.61 2.25 -14.45
N GLU A 345 -6.81 2.02 -13.42
CA GLU A 345 -5.44 2.44 -13.33
C GLU A 345 -4.53 1.39 -13.99
N THR A 346 -4.03 1.70 -15.20
CA THR A 346 -3.23 0.74 -15.96
C THR A 346 -1.72 0.88 -15.68
N PRO A 347 -0.92 -0.20 -15.85
CA PRO A 347 0.54 -0.12 -15.77
C PRO A 347 1.14 0.97 -16.66
N GLU A 348 0.60 1.20 -17.84
CA GLU A 348 1.09 2.21 -18.79
C GLU A 348 0.88 3.64 -18.28
N LYS A 349 -0.27 3.92 -17.62
CA LYS A 349 -0.53 5.23 -16.99
C LYS A 349 0.47 5.49 -15.88
N ILE A 350 0.66 4.53 -14.99
CA ILE A 350 1.64 4.61 -13.91
C ILE A 350 3.05 4.85 -14.46
N ALA A 351 3.50 4.01 -15.40
CA ALA A 351 4.83 4.11 -15.97
C ALA A 351 5.05 5.47 -16.65
N ARG A 352 4.05 5.98 -17.35
CA ARG A 352 4.11 7.31 -17.97
C ARG A 352 4.28 8.42 -16.93
N LEU A 353 3.47 8.42 -15.86
CA LEU A 353 3.55 9.44 -14.82
C LEU A 353 4.90 9.39 -14.09
N LEU A 354 5.40 8.19 -13.76
CA LEU A 354 6.71 8.02 -13.14
C LEU A 354 7.87 8.42 -14.07
N ALA A 355 7.76 8.16 -15.38
CA ALA A 355 8.73 8.63 -16.36
C ALA A 355 8.78 10.16 -16.45
N ILE A 356 7.62 10.84 -16.40
CA ILE A 356 7.55 12.31 -16.31
C ILE A 356 8.20 12.80 -15.03
N SER A 357 7.92 12.17 -13.89
CA SER A 357 8.55 12.50 -12.61
C SER A 357 10.07 12.38 -12.69
N ARG A 358 10.60 11.25 -13.20
CA ARG A 358 12.05 11.08 -13.38
C ARG A 358 12.66 12.17 -14.27
N ALA A 359 12.00 12.52 -15.37
CA ALA A 359 12.46 13.59 -16.26
C ALA A 359 12.46 14.97 -15.60
N GLY A 360 11.59 15.18 -14.61
CA GLY A 360 11.56 16.35 -13.72
C GLY A 360 12.54 16.26 -12.54
N ASP A 361 13.58 15.42 -12.61
CA ASP A 361 14.59 15.23 -11.57
C ASP A 361 14.05 14.73 -10.21
N VAL A 362 12.83 14.18 -10.20
CA VAL A 362 12.23 13.55 -9.01
C VAL A 362 13.07 12.32 -8.63
N ASN A 363 13.37 12.23 -7.34
CA ASN A 363 14.11 11.11 -6.74
C ASN A 363 13.41 10.53 -5.51
N MET A 364 12.27 11.10 -5.09
CA MET A 364 11.41 10.57 -4.05
C MET A 364 9.95 10.88 -4.35
N ILE A 365 9.06 9.92 -4.08
CA ILE A 365 7.61 10.09 -4.10
C ILE A 365 7.06 9.58 -2.76
N ARG A 366 6.08 10.31 -2.20
CA ARG A 366 5.32 9.84 -1.04
C ARG A 366 3.98 9.27 -1.50
N VAL A 367 3.73 8.00 -1.25
CA VAL A 367 2.40 7.39 -1.49
C VAL A 367 1.49 7.80 -0.34
N TRP A 368 0.54 8.69 -0.62
CA TRP A 368 -0.28 9.38 0.38
C TRP A 368 -1.35 8.49 1.02
N GLY A 369 -1.54 8.63 2.34
CA GLY A 369 -2.34 7.74 3.18
C GLY A 369 -3.86 7.71 2.95
N GLY A 370 -4.45 8.60 2.15
CA GLY A 370 -5.87 8.45 1.80
C GLY A 370 -6.12 7.76 0.46
N GLY A 371 -5.06 7.26 -0.19
CA GLY A 371 -5.10 6.51 -1.43
C GLY A 371 -5.17 5.00 -1.19
N ILE A 372 -4.26 4.27 -1.84
CA ILE A 372 -4.11 2.82 -1.74
C ILE A 372 -2.63 2.45 -1.62
N PHE A 373 -2.34 1.26 -1.09
CA PHE A 373 -1.04 0.63 -1.35
C PHE A 373 -1.01 0.29 -2.83
N GLU A 374 -0.17 1.01 -3.58
CA GLU A 374 -0.14 0.91 -5.03
C GLU A 374 0.06 -0.52 -5.56
N ARG A 375 -0.20 -0.70 -6.86
CA ARG A 375 0.06 -1.99 -7.53
C ARG A 375 1.56 -2.26 -7.62
N ASP A 376 1.95 -3.51 -7.81
CA ASP A 376 3.37 -3.89 -7.86
C ASP A 376 4.12 -3.17 -9.00
N GLU A 377 3.45 -2.88 -10.13
CA GLU A 377 4.09 -2.16 -11.25
C GLU A 377 4.55 -0.74 -10.88
N PHE A 378 3.90 -0.09 -9.90
CA PHE A 378 4.34 1.21 -9.40
C PHE A 378 5.70 1.13 -8.71
N TYR A 379 5.86 0.18 -7.79
CA TYR A 379 7.10 0.03 -7.04
C TYR A 379 8.21 -0.56 -7.91
N ASP A 380 7.86 -1.48 -8.81
CA ASP A 380 8.77 -2.01 -9.82
C ASP A 380 9.34 -0.92 -10.73
N GLU A 381 8.50 0.03 -11.13
CA GLU A 381 8.95 1.17 -11.95
C GLU A 381 9.74 2.18 -11.10
N CYS A 382 9.36 2.42 -9.85
CA CYS A 382 10.16 3.22 -8.91
C CYS A 382 11.55 2.62 -8.68
N ASP A 383 11.66 1.29 -8.54
CA ASP A 383 12.91 0.53 -8.45
C ASP A 383 13.78 0.77 -9.68
N ARG A 384 13.18 0.64 -10.87
CA ARG A 384 13.88 0.81 -12.15
C ARG A 384 14.31 2.26 -12.39
N LEU A 385 13.48 3.22 -12.00
CA LEU A 385 13.69 4.65 -12.22
C LEU A 385 14.45 5.34 -11.09
N GLY A 386 14.80 4.65 -10.01
CA GLY A 386 15.57 5.26 -8.92
C GLY A 386 14.75 6.27 -8.12
N ILE A 387 13.42 6.09 -8.03
CA ILE A 387 12.55 7.00 -7.30
C ILE A 387 12.28 6.37 -5.94
N LEU A 388 12.80 6.95 -4.86
CA LEU A 388 12.53 6.48 -3.50
C LEU A 388 11.04 6.60 -3.16
N VAL A 389 10.53 5.71 -2.30
CA VAL A 389 9.13 5.72 -1.87
C VAL A 389 9.04 5.88 -0.36
N ALA A 390 8.32 6.90 0.09
CA ALA A 390 7.78 6.98 1.45
C ALA A 390 6.35 6.44 1.44
N GLN A 391 6.08 5.38 2.19
CA GLN A 391 4.78 4.70 2.15
C GLN A 391 3.95 5.00 3.38
N ASP A 392 2.83 5.69 3.19
CA ASP A 392 1.86 5.86 4.26
C ASP A 392 0.99 4.60 4.43
N PHE A 393 0.59 4.32 5.67
CA PHE A 393 -0.56 3.49 5.95
C PHE A 393 -1.85 4.25 5.64
N LEU A 394 -2.89 3.50 5.28
CA LEU A 394 -4.03 4.04 4.55
C LEU A 394 -5.08 4.69 5.47
N MET A 395 -4.65 5.76 6.13
CA MET A 395 -5.44 6.64 6.98
C MET A 395 -5.07 8.10 6.68
N ALA A 396 -6.05 8.99 6.64
CA ALA A 396 -5.81 10.40 6.34
C ALA A 396 -6.80 11.37 7.04
N CYS A 397 -6.25 12.42 7.63
CA CYS A 397 -6.95 13.61 8.14
C CYS A 397 -8.22 13.29 8.93
N GLY A 398 -8.18 12.41 9.93
CA GLY A 398 -9.37 12.11 10.73
C GLY A 398 -9.13 11.23 11.95
N THR A 399 -10.15 11.16 12.80
CA THR A 399 -10.15 10.39 14.04
C THR A 399 -10.78 9.01 13.82
N TYR A 400 -9.95 8.03 13.47
CA TYR A 400 -10.37 6.65 13.22
C TYR A 400 -10.84 5.92 14.52
N PRO A 401 -11.57 4.79 14.43
CA PRO A 401 -12.04 4.00 15.57
C PRO A 401 -10.94 3.22 16.30
N GLU A 402 -9.94 3.93 16.80
CA GLU A 402 -8.80 3.38 17.54
C GLU A 402 -9.16 2.79 18.92
N GLU A 403 -10.38 3.04 19.40
CA GLU A 403 -10.97 2.36 20.55
C GLU A 403 -11.48 0.95 20.25
N ASP A 404 -11.71 0.63 18.98
CA ASP A 404 -12.24 -0.65 18.52
C ASP A 404 -11.08 -1.66 18.31
N PRO A 405 -11.05 -2.77 19.07
CA PRO A 405 -10.03 -3.81 18.88
C PRO A 405 -10.04 -4.41 17.47
N GLU A 406 -11.22 -4.55 16.85
CA GLU A 406 -11.34 -5.11 15.49
C GLU A 406 -10.66 -4.19 14.48
N PHE A 407 -10.83 -2.88 14.59
CA PHE A 407 -10.12 -1.90 13.76
C PHE A 407 -8.60 -2.01 13.89
N LEU A 408 -8.09 -2.17 15.11
CA LEU A 408 -6.65 -2.33 15.33
C LEU A 408 -6.12 -3.67 14.78
N ASP A 409 -6.91 -4.73 14.83
CA ASP A 409 -6.56 -6.03 14.23
C ASP A 409 -6.53 -5.95 12.70
N GLU A 410 -7.44 -5.21 12.09
CA GLU A 410 -7.41 -4.92 10.66
C GLU A 410 -6.13 -4.17 10.26
N LEU A 411 -5.72 -3.16 11.02
CA LEU A 411 -4.44 -2.46 10.77
C LEU A 411 -3.23 -3.40 10.88
N ARG A 412 -3.25 -4.40 11.78
CA ARG A 412 -2.18 -5.41 11.87
C ARG A 412 -2.16 -6.31 10.64
N ARG A 413 -3.33 -6.70 10.11
CA ARG A 413 -3.45 -7.51 8.88
C ARG A 413 -2.95 -6.72 7.67
N GLU A 414 -3.34 -5.46 7.55
CA GLU A 414 -2.85 -4.54 6.53
C GLU A 414 -1.33 -4.38 6.61
N ALA A 415 -0.78 -4.17 7.81
CA ALA A 415 0.66 -4.01 8.00
C ALA A 415 1.44 -5.26 7.61
N ARG A 416 0.93 -6.44 7.96
CA ARG A 416 1.55 -7.71 7.58
C ARG A 416 1.51 -7.88 6.06
N ALA A 417 0.37 -7.67 5.43
CA ALA A 417 0.22 -7.80 3.99
C ALA A 417 1.11 -6.80 3.22
N ALA A 418 1.10 -5.53 3.62
CA ALA A 418 1.91 -4.48 3.00
C ALA A 418 3.41 -4.74 3.19
N ALA A 419 3.86 -5.10 4.39
CA ALA A 419 5.27 -5.39 4.65
C ALA A 419 5.77 -6.58 3.83
N LEU A 420 5.05 -7.70 3.85
CA LEU A 420 5.44 -8.90 3.10
C LEU A 420 5.51 -8.63 1.59
N ARG A 421 4.57 -7.86 1.04
CA ARG A 421 4.53 -7.51 -0.38
C ARG A 421 5.63 -6.52 -0.76
N LEU A 422 5.83 -5.45 0.03
CA LEU A 422 6.60 -4.29 -0.41
C LEU A 422 8.07 -4.27 0.03
N ARG A 423 8.46 -5.03 1.07
CA ARG A 423 9.80 -4.90 1.69
C ARG A 423 10.99 -5.24 0.79
N ASN A 424 10.77 -5.98 -0.30
CA ASN A 424 11.84 -6.33 -1.25
C ASN A 424 12.15 -5.20 -2.26
N HIS A 425 11.25 -4.22 -2.42
CA HIS A 425 11.48 -3.12 -3.35
C HIS A 425 12.69 -2.28 -2.94
N ALA A 426 13.56 -2.03 -3.92
CA ALA A 426 14.77 -1.24 -3.74
C ALA A 426 14.44 0.20 -3.30
N CYS A 427 13.36 0.75 -3.83
CA CYS A 427 12.91 2.13 -3.70
C CYS A 427 12.29 2.48 -2.35
N LEU A 428 11.67 1.51 -1.67
CA LEU A 428 10.98 1.77 -0.41
C LEU A 428 11.98 2.27 0.64
N ALA A 429 11.78 3.49 1.13
CA ALA A 429 12.71 4.19 2.01
C ALA A 429 12.29 4.12 3.48
N PHE A 430 11.03 4.46 3.78
CA PHE A 430 10.46 4.41 5.11
C PHE A 430 8.92 4.35 5.07
N TRP A 431 8.34 4.00 6.20
CA TRP A 431 6.90 3.88 6.41
C TRP A 431 6.38 5.03 7.28
N ASN A 432 5.18 5.54 6.97
CA ASN A 432 4.44 6.48 7.82
C ASN A 432 3.14 5.84 8.32
N GLY A 433 2.71 6.13 9.55
CA GLY A 433 1.50 5.55 10.14
C GLY A 433 0.20 6.10 9.57
N ASP A 434 0.20 7.33 9.08
CA ASP A 434 -0.96 8.00 8.48
C ASP A 434 -0.55 9.31 7.78
N ASN A 435 -1.52 9.96 7.14
CA ASN A 435 -1.45 11.37 6.78
C ASN A 435 -2.24 12.25 7.76
N GLU A 436 -1.56 13.17 8.43
CA GLU A 436 -2.13 14.30 9.18
C GLU A 436 -3.14 13.95 10.29
N ASN A 437 -3.17 12.73 10.81
CA ASN A 437 -3.99 12.46 12.00
C ASN A 437 -3.38 13.12 13.25
N ALA A 438 -2.04 13.18 13.31
CA ALA A 438 -1.29 13.66 14.47
C ALA A 438 -0.69 15.06 14.29
N VAL A 439 -1.19 15.92 13.39
CA VAL A 439 -0.62 17.26 13.10
C VAL A 439 -0.30 18.08 14.35
N TYR A 440 -1.15 18.02 15.37
CA TYR A 440 -1.01 18.75 16.65
C TYR A 440 -0.50 17.88 17.81
N GLY A 441 -0.11 16.63 17.52
CA GLY A 441 0.55 15.73 18.46
C GLY A 441 2.01 16.12 18.71
N ASN A 442 2.65 15.43 19.65
CA ASN A 442 4.09 15.47 19.87
C ASN A 442 4.56 14.18 20.57
N GLU A 443 5.87 13.96 20.65
CA GLU A 443 6.48 12.72 21.16
C GLU A 443 6.15 12.43 22.64
N ASN A 444 5.77 13.46 23.41
CA ASN A 444 5.44 13.34 24.83
C ASN A 444 3.94 13.07 25.09
N LYS A 445 3.11 13.05 24.03
CA LYS A 445 1.68 12.83 24.11
C LYS A 445 1.30 11.45 23.63
N THR A 446 0.20 10.92 24.16
CA THR A 446 -0.33 9.58 23.82
C THR A 446 -1.82 9.61 23.48
N ASP A 447 -2.40 10.80 23.42
CA ASP A 447 -3.83 11.08 23.25
C ASP A 447 -4.14 11.72 21.88
N PHE A 448 -3.15 11.82 20.98
CA PHE A 448 -3.37 12.32 19.63
C PHE A 448 -4.00 11.24 18.71
N PRO A 449 -4.81 11.63 17.72
CA PRO A 449 -5.33 10.71 16.71
C PRO A 449 -4.19 10.06 15.91
N GLY A 450 -4.24 8.74 15.74
CA GLY A 450 -3.22 7.92 15.11
C GLY A 450 -2.30 7.20 16.11
N TYR A 451 -2.31 7.56 17.39
CA TYR A 451 -1.36 6.99 18.37
C TYR A 451 -1.54 5.47 18.57
N ARG A 452 -2.77 4.98 18.75
CA ARG A 452 -3.02 3.53 18.96
C ARG A 452 -2.88 2.78 17.64
N ALA A 453 -3.30 3.39 16.53
CA ALA A 453 -3.07 2.85 15.20
C ALA A 453 -1.56 2.62 14.93
N ALA A 454 -0.72 3.62 15.18
CA ALA A 454 0.73 3.50 15.08
C ALA A 454 1.30 2.39 15.99
N LYS A 455 0.77 2.23 17.20
CA LYS A 455 1.14 1.12 18.11
C LYS A 455 0.67 -0.26 17.66
N ALA A 456 -0.38 -0.35 16.85
CA ALA A 456 -0.80 -1.61 16.24
C ALA A 456 0.12 -1.98 15.05
N ILE A 457 0.52 -0.98 14.25
CA ILE A 457 1.34 -1.15 13.05
C ILE A 457 2.83 -1.41 13.37
N ALA A 458 3.43 -0.61 14.25
CA ALA A 458 4.87 -0.60 14.46
C ALA A 458 5.49 -1.96 14.85
N PRO A 459 4.87 -2.80 15.71
CA PRO A 459 5.41 -4.12 16.03
C PRO A 459 5.48 -5.04 14.82
N ILE A 460 4.49 -4.98 13.93
CA ILE A 460 4.44 -5.80 12.71
C ILE A 460 5.56 -5.41 11.75
N LEU A 461 5.78 -4.11 11.56
CA LEU A 461 6.90 -3.62 10.75
C LEU A 461 8.26 -3.95 11.39
N SER A 462 8.38 -3.88 12.72
CA SER A 462 9.62 -4.24 13.42
C SER A 462 9.96 -5.74 13.26
N GLU A 463 8.94 -6.60 13.16
CA GLU A 463 9.10 -8.04 12.89
C GLU A 463 9.46 -8.28 11.41
N LEU A 464 8.72 -7.66 10.48
CA LEU A 464 8.74 -8.06 9.07
C LEU A 464 9.64 -7.20 8.17
N ASP A 465 9.89 -5.95 8.53
CA ASP A 465 10.75 -5.03 7.78
C ASP A 465 11.62 -4.17 8.73
N PRO A 466 12.46 -4.82 9.58
CA PRO A 466 13.30 -4.12 10.56
C PRO A 466 14.36 -3.19 9.93
N ALA A 467 14.58 -3.31 8.62
CA ALA A 467 15.58 -2.52 7.89
C ALA A 467 15.12 -1.07 7.68
N ARG A 468 13.82 -0.78 7.79
CA ARG A 468 13.26 0.53 7.48
C ARG A 468 12.69 1.22 8.71
N ARG A 469 12.79 2.54 8.72
CA ARG A 469 12.21 3.40 9.76
C ARG A 469 10.68 3.42 9.60
N PHE A 470 9.98 3.38 10.72
CA PHE A 470 8.56 3.71 10.81
C PHE A 470 8.39 5.05 11.54
N LEU A 471 7.65 5.97 10.93
CA LEU A 471 7.22 7.23 11.54
C LEU A 471 5.73 7.12 11.91
N PRO A 472 5.32 7.44 13.15
CA PRO A 472 3.92 7.32 13.57
C PRO A 472 2.89 8.09 12.75
N SER A 473 3.26 9.18 12.07
CA SER A 473 2.37 9.99 11.23
C SER A 473 3.21 10.75 10.19
N SER A 474 2.58 11.41 9.23
CA SER A 474 3.18 12.45 8.39
C SER A 474 2.26 13.67 8.42
N PRO A 475 2.69 14.82 8.95
CA PRO A 475 4.04 15.13 9.43
C PRO A 475 4.37 14.47 10.78
N TYR A 476 5.67 14.33 11.08
CA TYR A 476 6.14 13.79 12.36
C TYR A 476 7.49 14.37 12.77
N GLY A 477 7.62 14.64 14.06
CA GLY A 477 8.81 15.19 14.71
C GLY A 477 8.57 16.59 15.26
N GLY A 478 9.09 16.85 16.47
CA GLY A 478 8.92 18.13 17.17
C GLY A 478 7.59 18.32 17.90
N ASP A 479 7.41 19.52 18.44
CA ASP A 479 6.20 19.95 19.16
C ASP A 479 5.65 21.28 18.58
N PRO A 480 4.43 21.26 18.00
CA PRO A 480 3.71 20.07 17.52
C PRO A 480 4.42 19.40 16.34
N TYR A 481 3.95 18.23 15.89
CA TYR A 481 4.49 17.54 14.70
C TYR A 481 4.44 18.35 13.40
N CYS A 482 3.59 19.37 13.30
CA CYS A 482 3.63 20.32 12.17
C CYS A 482 4.70 21.42 12.28
N SER A 483 5.62 21.29 13.24
CA SER A 483 6.76 22.19 13.41
C SER A 483 7.61 22.26 12.13
N PRO A 484 7.99 23.46 11.66
CA PRO A 484 8.83 23.60 10.47
C PRO A 484 10.33 23.42 10.74
N THR A 485 10.74 23.15 12.00
CA THR A 485 12.17 23.13 12.39
C THR A 485 12.66 21.80 12.96
N ARG A 486 11.78 20.79 13.03
CA ARG A 486 12.11 19.43 13.46
C ARG A 486 11.31 18.42 12.63
N GLY A 487 11.91 17.28 12.32
CA GLY A 487 11.23 16.19 11.62
C GLY A 487 10.77 16.55 10.20
N THR A 488 9.63 15.98 9.80
CA THR A 488 8.94 16.30 8.55
C THR A 488 7.82 17.30 8.81
N ALA A 489 7.48 18.14 7.83
CA ALA A 489 6.48 19.20 7.99
C ALA A 489 5.58 19.34 6.76
N HIS A 490 4.30 19.61 6.99
CA HIS A 490 3.36 20.03 5.96
C HIS A 490 3.16 21.54 6.06
N SER A 491 3.85 22.30 5.21
CA SER A 491 3.79 23.77 5.24
C SER A 491 2.59 24.31 4.44
N THR A 492 1.38 24.04 4.93
CA THR A 492 0.13 24.51 4.32
C THR A 492 -0.32 25.89 4.86
N PHE A 493 0.40 26.45 5.83
CA PHE A 493 0.04 27.71 6.48
C PHE A 493 -0.02 28.91 5.54
N PHE A 494 0.78 28.93 4.47
CA PHE A 494 0.71 30.00 3.46
C PHE A 494 -0.57 29.90 2.62
N LEU A 495 -1.07 28.68 2.36
CA LEU A 495 -2.32 28.46 1.64
C LEU A 495 -3.50 29.05 2.40
N GLY A 496 -3.49 28.98 3.74
CA GLY A 496 -4.53 29.63 4.55
C GLY A 496 -4.60 31.15 4.33
N ALA A 497 -3.46 31.83 4.17
CA ALA A 497 -3.42 33.26 3.86
C ALA A 497 -3.89 33.53 2.41
N PHE A 498 -3.48 32.69 1.46
CA PHE A 498 -3.92 32.76 0.07
C PHE A 498 -5.44 32.54 -0.07
N PHE A 499 -5.98 31.47 0.54
CA PHE A 499 -7.41 31.17 0.51
C PHE A 499 -8.25 32.24 1.21
N ARG A 500 -7.74 32.83 2.31
CA ARG A 500 -8.39 33.98 2.94
C ARG A 500 -8.45 35.16 1.98
N TYR A 501 -7.33 35.47 1.32
CA TYR A 501 -7.29 36.54 0.32
C TYR A 501 -8.30 36.30 -0.81
N VAL A 502 -8.33 35.10 -1.41
CA VAL A 502 -9.30 34.76 -2.46
C VAL A 502 -10.74 34.92 -1.95
N ARG A 503 -11.10 34.38 -0.78
CA ARG A 503 -12.46 34.51 -0.22
C ARG A 503 -12.88 35.94 0.11
N GLU A 504 -11.92 36.81 0.40
CA GLU A 504 -12.19 38.20 0.79
C GLU A 504 -12.15 39.17 -0.41
N ASN A 505 -11.55 38.77 -1.54
CA ASN A 505 -11.24 39.66 -2.67
C ASN A 505 -11.72 39.17 -4.05
N ASP A 506 -12.30 37.98 -4.13
CA ASP A 506 -12.97 37.38 -5.30
C ASP A 506 -14.41 37.02 -4.89
#